data_AF-A0A1Y9TMC8-F1
#
_entry.id   AF-A0A1Y9TMC8-F1
#
_cell.length_a   1.000
_cell.length_b   1.000
_cell.length_c   1.000
_cell.angle_alpha   90.00
_cell.angle_beta   90.00
_cell.angle_gamma   90.00
#
_symmetry.space_group_name_H-M   'P 1'
#
loop_
_entity.id
_entity.type
_entity.pdbx_description
1 polymer ?
#
loop_
_entity_poly.entity_id
_entity_poly.type
_entity_poly.pdbx_seq_one_letter_code
_entity_poly.pdbx_strand_id
1 'polypeptide(L)' 'MNQGNTKQPISYPIFTFRWLAVHGLGIPTIFFLGAITSMQFIQR' A
#
# COMPACT_ATOMS: atom_id res chain seq x y z
N MET A 1 -4.11 -42.35 4.88
CA MET A 1 -3.64 -40.97 4.64
C MET A 1 -4.27 -40.47 3.37
N ASN A 2 -5.30 -39.63 3.46
CA ASN A 2 -5.92 -39.02 2.29
C ASN A 2 -4.99 -37.96 1.72
N GLN A 3 -4.47 -38.19 0.51
CA GLN A 3 -3.72 -37.21 -0.27
C GLN A 3 -4.69 -36.12 -0.73
N GLY A 4 -4.82 -35.07 0.08
CA GLY A 4 -5.47 -33.83 -0.35
C GLY A 4 -4.67 -33.24 -1.51
N ASN A 5 -5.38 -32.93 -2.59
CA ASN A 5 -4.84 -32.39 -3.84
C ASN A 5 -4.19 -30.99 -3.62
N THR A 6 -2.88 -30.90 -3.42
CA THR A 6 -2.15 -29.67 -3.07
C THR A 6 -1.50 -28.95 -4.26
N LYS A 7 -2.06 -29.05 -5.47
CA LYS A 7 -1.54 -28.34 -6.67
C LYS A 7 -2.33 -27.06 -6.98
N GLN A 8 -2.65 -26.26 -5.97
CA GLN A 8 -3.25 -24.96 -6.23
C GLN A 8 -2.15 -23.99 -6.69
N PRO A 9 -2.32 -23.29 -7.82
CA PRO A 9 -1.32 -22.35 -8.31
C PRO A 9 -1.15 -21.19 -7.33
N ILE A 10 0.10 -20.91 -6.95
CA ILE A 10 0.47 -19.76 -6.12
C ILE A 10 0.45 -18.52 -7.01
N SER A 11 -0.47 -17.59 -6.76
CA SER A 11 -0.53 -16.32 -7.49
C SER A 11 0.42 -15.30 -6.88
N TYR A 12 1.29 -14.71 -7.69
CA TYR A 12 2.17 -13.63 -7.28
C TYR A 12 1.62 -12.28 -7.74
N PRO A 13 1.76 -11.22 -6.93
CA PRO A 13 1.36 -9.87 -7.35
C PRO A 13 2.27 -9.36 -8.47
N ILE A 14 1.70 -8.60 -9.39
CA ILE A 14 2.41 -7.96 -10.51
C ILE A 14 2.36 -6.45 -10.29
N PHE A 15 3.54 -5.82 -10.20
CA PHE A 15 3.67 -4.37 -10.09
C PHE A 15 4.24 -3.77 -11.36
N THR A 16 3.62 -2.71 -11.86
CA THR A 16 4.11 -1.94 -13.02
C THR A 16 4.92 -0.74 -12.56
N PHE A 17 5.81 -0.22 -13.41
CA PHE A 17 6.52 1.04 -13.13
C PHE A 17 5.55 2.21 -12.87
N ARG A 18 4.44 2.26 -13.60
CA ARG A 18 3.38 3.25 -13.36
C ARG A 18 2.79 3.10 -11.96
N TRP A 19 2.52 1.88 -11.50
CA TRP A 19 2.03 1.64 -10.15
C TRP A 19 3.03 2.16 -9.11
N LEU A 20 4.32 1.88 -9.27
CA LEU A 20 5.37 2.37 -8.37
C LEU A 20 5.46 3.90 -8.38
N ALA A 21 5.42 4.53 -9.55
CA ALA A 21 5.49 5.99 -9.68
C ALA A 21 4.31 6.69 -8.98
N VAL A 22 3.09 6.16 -9.15
CA VAL A 22 1.90 6.70 -8.48
C VAL A 22 1.97 6.52 -6.98
N HIS A 23 2.37 5.35 -6.48
CA HIS A 23 2.42 5.09 -5.04
C HIS A 23 3.60 5.80 -4.35
N GLY A 24 4.72 5.97 -5.05
CA GLY A 24 5.89 6.69 -4.55
C GLY A 24 5.62 8.17 -4.27
N LEU A 25 4.66 8.79 -4.97
CA LEU A 25 4.21 10.15 -4.67
C LEU A 25 2.92 10.17 -3.84
N GLY A 26 1.93 9.35 -4.24
CA GLY A 26 0.59 9.36 -3.64
C GLY A 26 0.57 8.99 -2.16
N ILE A 27 1.28 7.92 -1.75
CA ILE A 27 1.29 7.50 -0.34
C ILE A 27 1.91 8.59 0.54
N PRO A 28 3.13 9.11 0.24
CA PRO A 28 3.69 10.21 1.03
C PRO A 28 2.81 11.47 1.03
N THR A 29 2.19 11.85 -0.09
CA THR A 29 1.32 13.02 -0.13
C THR A 29 0.16 12.92 0.85
N ILE A 30 -0.55 11.79 0.89
CA ILE A 30 -1.66 11.60 1.84
C ILE A 30 -1.16 11.59 3.29
N PHE A 31 -0.01 10.97 3.56
CA PHE A 31 0.62 11.02 4.89
C PHE A 31 0.89 12.46 5.34
N PHE A 32 1.51 13.28 4.49
CA PHE A 32 1.80 14.68 4.81
C PHE A 32 0.54 15.53 4.94
N LEU A 33 -0.49 15.31 4.12
CA LEU A 33 -1.77 16.00 4.27
C LEU A 33 -2.42 15.72 5.63
N GLY A 34 -2.37 14.47 6.10
CA GLY A 34 -2.81 14.12 7.46
C GLY A 34 -2.02 14.84 8.55
N ALA A 35 -0.69 14.88 8.42
CA ALA A 35 0.18 15.60 9.35
C ALA A 35 -0.12 17.10 9.39
N ILE A 36 -0.25 17.75 8.22
CA ILE A 36 -0.55 19.19 8.09
C ILE A 36 -1.94 19.52 8.63
N THR A 37 -2.91 18.64 8.40
CA THR A 37 -4.27 18.80 8.96
C THR A 37 -4.23 18.77 10.49
N SER A 38 -3.43 17.88 11.07
CA SER A 38 -3.24 17.80 12.52
C SER A 38 -2.59 19.08 13.09
N MET A 39 -1.69 19.71 12.33
CA MET A 39 -1.06 20.97 12.72
C MET A 39 -2.05 22.12 12.89
N GLN A 40 -3.20 22.10 12.21
CA GLN A 40 -4.24 23.13 12.36
C GLN A 40 -4.82 23.20 13.77
N PHE A 41 -4.65 22.16 14.59
CA PHE A 41 -5.19 22.07 15.94
C PHE A 41 -4.13 22.15 17.04
N ILE A 42 -2.87 22.45 16.69
CA ILE A 42 -1.82 22.66 17.70
C ILE A 42 -2.12 23.97 18.44
N GLN A 43 -2.15 23.89 19.77
CA GLN A 43 -2.32 25.02 20.68
C GLN A 43 -1.03 25.25 21.47
N ARG A 44 -0.76 26.50 21.85
CA ARG A 44 0.43 26.94 22.60
C ARG A 44 0.25 26.82 24.10
#